data_AF-A0A8C2X0D1-F1
#
_entry.id   AF-A0A8C2X0D1-F1
#
_cell.length_a   1.000
_cell.length_b   1.000
_cell.length_c   1.000
_cell.angle_alpha   90.00
_cell.angle_beta   90.00
_cell.angle_gamma   90.00
#
_symmetry.space_group_name_H-M   'P 1'
#
loop_
_entity.id
_entity.type
_entity.pdbx_description
1 polymer ?
#
loop_
_entity_poly.entity_id
_entity_poly.type
_entity_poly.pdbx_seq_one_letter_code
_entity_poly.pdbx_strand_id
1 'polypeptide(L)'
;KTDVKLRAQNQVLKKAVVDEQANSASFKEQLKLRDQSLRKQEQEMDSLSFRNQQLAKRVELLQEELAVSDAKGKKGKSKADSPSQHGLETQSVFDEDLQKKIEENERLHIQFYDADEQHRKQEAELTTRLQELEKDLEQHQAVVDGLTTKYMETIERLQSDKARLEVKAQTLEREAKECRMRTEECQQQVRRCQSELNRQVKQSSTVIQEKVPFNDTKIGDYNSLNVPPHNRRHQLKARDVAGQALSFIQDLVAALLNFHSYTEQRVHIYPLDSSIEPISPLNQKFSQYLHENAAYVRPLEDGFLQLHQSITEDTVTVLELPTITQKLCTTTECLLGSLGSLTSSTGKISTFFSNNLDFFTSSGYSPRGSTVALNPLQAESMLANKKKAAAYIHAIKQGRTQSVPYREALSNRRILTSSTESREGLTQQVQQSQDKIARLEQEKEHWLLEAQLGKVRLEKENQRIADLESQLAAALGGSPNPRPAAASTLSESHEEAEREQNFLLAVDIFCPRHWCLICYNKGTLAKRLAIAEKSRETLSEEVRLANQNVTRLQDELTTTKRSYEDQLSMMSDHLCSMNETLSKQREEIDTLKLGSKGSAKKNKSR
;
A
#
# COMPACT_ATOMS: atom_id res chain seq x y z
N LYS A 1 21.62 7.86 -2.35
CA LYS A 1 20.47 7.42 -1.50
C LYS A 1 20.88 6.38 -0.47
N THR A 2 21.72 5.38 -0.82
CA THR A 2 22.28 4.38 0.09
C THR A 2 23.17 4.99 1.19
N ASP A 3 24.03 5.93 0.83
CA ASP A 3 24.95 6.61 1.78
C ASP A 3 24.20 7.44 2.84
N VAL A 4 23.17 8.20 2.45
CA VAL A 4 22.33 8.96 3.39
C VAL A 4 21.60 8.05 4.38
N LYS A 5 21.13 6.88 3.93
CA LYS A 5 20.46 5.89 4.79
C LYS A 5 21.45 5.23 5.77
N LEU A 6 22.65 4.93 5.32
CA LEU A 6 23.73 4.40 6.16
C LEU A 6 24.20 5.41 7.21
N ARG A 7 24.27 6.70 6.89
CA ARG A 7 24.60 7.75 7.86
C ARG A 7 23.50 7.92 8.91
N ALA A 8 22.23 7.91 8.50
CA ALA A 8 21.10 7.97 9.44
C ALA A 8 21.05 6.75 10.38
N GLN A 9 21.27 5.53 9.85
CA GLN A 9 21.36 4.32 10.68
C GLN A 9 22.56 4.35 11.64
N ASN A 10 23.73 4.81 11.19
CA ASN A 10 24.89 4.98 12.06
C ASN A 10 24.64 6.01 13.18
N GLN A 11 23.89 7.08 12.91
CA GLN A 11 23.56 8.08 13.92
C GLN A 11 22.60 7.54 14.99
N VAL A 12 21.61 6.73 14.58
CA VAL A 12 20.69 6.03 15.49
C VAL A 12 21.44 4.99 16.34
N LEU A 13 22.33 4.20 15.72
CA LEU A 13 23.15 3.23 16.44
C LEU A 13 24.11 3.89 17.43
N LYS A 14 24.75 5.00 17.05
CA LYS A 14 25.58 5.78 17.99
C LYS A 14 24.77 6.31 19.17
N LYS A 15 23.56 6.82 18.93
CA LYS A 15 22.68 7.28 20.00
C LYS A 15 22.28 6.13 20.93
N ALA A 16 21.87 4.98 20.37
CA ALA A 16 21.55 3.79 21.16
C ALA A 16 22.73 3.30 22.01
N VAL A 17 23.95 3.33 21.49
CA VAL A 17 25.16 2.96 22.25
C VAL A 17 25.43 3.95 23.39
N VAL A 18 25.25 5.25 23.16
CA VAL A 18 25.43 6.28 24.21
C VAL A 18 24.37 6.15 25.30
N ASP A 19 23.11 5.94 24.91
CA ASP A 19 22.00 5.74 25.85
C ASP A 19 22.22 4.47 26.70
N GLU A 20 22.69 3.37 26.09
CA GLU A 20 23.01 2.13 26.80
C GLU A 20 24.22 2.29 27.75
N GLN A 21 25.25 3.04 27.33
CA GLN A 21 26.40 3.37 28.20
C GLN A 21 25.97 4.22 29.40
N ALA A 22 25.07 5.17 29.22
CA ALA A 22 24.52 5.99 30.30
C ALA A 22 23.68 5.15 31.27
N ASN A 23 22.83 4.26 30.75
CA ASN A 23 22.05 3.32 31.56
C ASN A 23 22.96 2.37 32.36
N SER A 24 24.01 1.82 31.72
CA SER A 24 24.99 0.96 32.39
C SER A 24 25.75 1.69 33.51
N ALA A 25 26.11 2.96 33.30
CA ALA A 25 26.74 3.78 34.34
C ALA A 25 25.78 4.03 35.52
N SER A 26 24.51 4.34 35.24
CA SER A 26 23.48 4.53 36.27
C SER A 26 23.25 3.25 37.08
N PHE A 27 23.13 2.08 36.44
CA PHE A 27 22.98 0.81 37.14
C PHE A 27 24.20 0.48 38.00
N LYS A 28 25.41 0.78 37.53
CA LYS A 28 26.63 0.59 38.31
C LYS A 28 26.67 1.47 39.56
N GLU A 29 26.15 2.68 39.49
CA GLU A 29 26.04 3.58 40.65
C GLU A 29 24.96 3.11 41.63
N GLN A 30 23.78 2.70 41.13
CA GLN A 30 22.74 2.10 41.97
C GLN A 30 23.23 0.83 42.68
N LEU A 31 24.00 -0.01 41.99
CA LEU A 31 24.58 -1.22 42.57
C LEU A 31 25.56 -0.90 43.69
N LYS A 32 26.44 0.11 43.51
CA LYS A 32 27.32 0.59 44.59
C LYS A 32 26.55 1.11 45.81
N LEU A 33 25.46 1.85 45.59
CA LEU A 33 24.61 2.34 46.69
C LEU A 33 23.92 1.19 47.43
N ARG A 34 23.44 0.18 46.70
CA ARG A 34 22.84 -1.02 47.28
C ARG A 34 23.86 -1.84 48.06
N ASP A 35 25.06 -2.03 47.53
CA ASP A 35 26.16 -2.70 48.25
C ASP A 35 26.53 -1.97 49.54
N GLN A 36 26.56 -0.63 49.52
CA GLN A 36 26.82 0.16 50.73
C GLN A 36 25.68 0.02 51.76
N SER A 37 24.43 0.02 51.31
CA SER A 37 23.27 -0.19 52.18
C SER A 37 23.26 -1.59 52.79
N LEU A 38 23.63 -2.61 52.01
CA LEU A 38 23.71 -3.99 52.46
C LEU A 38 24.77 -4.15 53.55
N ARG A 39 25.97 -3.57 53.37
CA ARG A 39 27.01 -3.57 54.41
C ARG A 39 26.57 -2.89 55.70
N LYS A 40 25.76 -1.82 55.63
CA LYS A 40 25.20 -1.17 56.82
C LYS A 40 24.21 -2.10 57.54
N GLN A 41 23.32 -2.76 56.80
CA GLN A 41 22.38 -3.72 57.37
C GLN A 41 23.08 -4.93 57.99
N GLU A 42 24.15 -5.43 57.38
CA GLU A 42 24.99 -6.48 57.97
C GLU A 42 25.60 -6.05 59.30
N GLN A 43 26.14 -4.83 59.39
CA GLN A 43 26.67 -4.29 60.64
C GLN A 43 25.59 -4.11 61.72
N GLU A 44 24.38 -3.71 61.35
CA GLU A 44 23.23 -3.62 62.27
C GLU A 44 22.82 -5.02 62.77
N MET A 45 22.79 -6.02 61.88
CA MET A 45 22.52 -7.41 62.24
C MET A 45 23.57 -7.97 63.21
N ASP A 46 24.85 -7.71 62.98
CA ASP A 46 25.93 -8.12 63.88
C ASP A 46 25.81 -7.42 65.25
N SER A 47 25.45 -6.13 65.27
CA SER A 47 25.21 -5.38 66.51
C SER A 47 24.03 -5.93 67.31
N LEU A 48 22.91 -6.25 66.63
CA LEU A 48 21.73 -6.85 67.24
C LEU A 48 22.03 -8.27 67.73
N SER A 49 22.79 -9.05 66.96
CA SER A 49 23.24 -10.40 67.34
C SER A 49 24.08 -10.34 68.63
N PHE A 50 25.02 -9.39 68.72
CA PHE A 50 25.83 -9.19 69.92
C PHE A 50 24.97 -8.81 71.13
N ARG A 51 23.99 -7.91 70.94
CA ARG A 51 23.07 -7.50 72.03
C ARG A 51 22.19 -8.67 72.49
N ASN A 52 21.71 -9.50 71.56
CA ASN A 52 20.94 -10.69 71.88
C ASN A 52 21.80 -11.73 72.62
N GLN A 53 23.06 -11.95 72.24
CA GLN A 53 23.98 -12.82 72.99
C GLN A 53 24.24 -12.30 74.40
N GLN A 54 24.36 -10.97 74.58
CA GLN A 54 24.54 -10.38 75.91
C GLN A 54 23.29 -10.55 76.78
N LEU A 55 22.09 -10.37 76.22
CA LEU A 55 20.83 -10.63 76.90
C LEU A 55 20.68 -12.11 77.26
N ALA A 56 21.02 -13.02 76.35
CA ALA A 56 20.99 -14.47 76.60
C ALA A 56 21.89 -14.85 77.78
N LYS A 57 23.14 -14.36 77.82
CA LYS A 57 24.05 -14.59 78.97
C LYS A 57 23.53 -14.00 80.28
N ARG A 58 22.87 -12.83 80.22
CA ARG A 58 22.26 -12.22 81.42
C ARG A 58 21.07 -13.04 81.93
N VAL A 59 20.25 -13.57 81.02
CA VAL A 59 19.14 -14.46 81.37
C VAL A 59 19.66 -15.76 81.97
N GLU A 60 20.72 -16.35 81.40
CA GLU A 60 21.38 -17.55 81.92
C GLU A 60 21.91 -17.34 83.35
N LEU A 61 22.60 -16.22 83.60
CA LEU A 61 23.06 -15.87 84.96
C LEU A 61 21.91 -15.65 85.95
N LEU A 62 20.82 -15.00 85.54
CA LEU A 62 19.63 -14.81 86.39
C LEU A 62 18.92 -16.15 86.68
N GLN A 63 18.93 -17.08 85.74
CA GLN A 63 18.43 -18.45 85.94
C GLN A 63 19.32 -19.24 86.92
N GLU A 64 20.64 -19.08 86.85
CA GLU A 64 21.58 -19.65 87.82
C GLU A 64 21.39 -19.04 89.22
N GLU A 65 21.23 -17.72 89.34
CA GLU A 65 20.96 -17.03 90.61
C GLU A 65 19.62 -17.45 91.26
N LEU A 66 18.58 -17.66 90.45
CA LEU A 66 17.29 -18.19 90.90
C LEU A 66 17.40 -19.64 91.37
N ALA A 67 18.11 -20.50 90.63
CA ALA A 67 18.35 -21.88 91.03
C ALA A 67 19.16 -21.99 92.35
N VAL A 68 20.11 -21.08 92.58
CA VAL A 68 20.87 -20.99 93.83
C VAL A 68 20.02 -20.43 94.98
N SER A 69 19.05 -19.57 94.69
CA SER A 69 18.12 -19.00 95.68
C SER A 69 17.05 -20.02 96.12
N ASP A 70 16.53 -20.83 95.20
CA ASP A 70 15.63 -21.94 95.51
C ASP A 70 16.31 -23.07 96.29
N ALA A 71 17.62 -23.27 96.11
CA ALA A 71 18.42 -24.24 96.87
C ALA A 71 18.72 -23.82 98.34
N LYS A 72 18.45 -22.58 98.75
CA LYS A 72 18.72 -22.06 100.11
C LYS A 72 17.50 -21.92 101.04
N GLY A 73 16.30 -22.27 100.58
CA GLY A 73 15.07 -22.09 101.34
C GLY A 73 14.48 -23.37 101.94
N LYS A 74 15.15 -24.04 102.90
CA LYS A 74 14.51 -24.96 103.89
C LYS A 74 15.50 -25.53 104.92
N LYS A 75 15.58 -24.93 106.12
CA LYS A 75 15.58 -25.59 107.47
C LYS A 75 16.14 -24.70 108.60
N GLY A 76 15.45 -24.76 109.74
CA GLY A 76 15.89 -24.33 111.09
C GLY A 76 14.84 -23.39 111.71
N LYS A 77 14.34 -23.57 112.94
CA LYS A 77 14.96 -24.03 114.21
C LYS A 77 13.84 -24.08 115.28
N SER A 78 13.51 -25.21 115.93
CA SER A 78 13.89 -25.67 117.31
C SER A 78 13.79 -24.58 118.42
N LYS A 79 13.44 -24.82 119.71
CA LYS A 79 13.55 -25.98 120.63
C LYS A 79 13.04 -25.59 122.06
N ALA A 80 12.68 -26.58 122.89
CA ALA A 80 12.93 -26.69 124.36
C ALA A 80 12.18 -25.74 125.34
N ASP A 81 11.86 -26.05 126.61
CA ASP A 81 12.08 -27.19 127.52
C ASP A 81 11.11 -27.09 128.75
N SER A 82 11.00 -28.15 129.55
CA SER A 82 10.20 -28.28 130.83
C SER A 82 10.94 -27.64 132.06
N PRO A 83 10.60 -27.81 133.37
CA PRO A 83 9.41 -28.33 134.10
C PRO A 83 8.97 -27.52 135.39
N SER A 84 7.98 -28.02 136.13
CA SER A 84 7.80 -28.03 137.63
C SER A 84 6.61 -27.30 138.31
N GLN A 85 5.72 -28.14 138.88
CA GLN A 85 4.99 -28.14 140.17
C GLN A 85 4.39 -26.87 140.84
N HIS A 86 3.05 -26.85 140.94
CA HIS A 86 2.16 -26.60 142.12
C HIS A 86 0.74 -26.41 141.55
N GLY A 87 -0.36 -26.98 142.02
CA GLY A 87 -0.85 -27.18 143.38
C GLY A 87 -2.37 -26.94 143.30
N LEU A 88 -3.11 -28.04 143.12
CA LEU A 88 -4.55 -28.28 143.25
C LEU A 88 -5.43 -27.11 143.75
N GLU A 89 -5.81 -26.19 142.85
CA GLU A 89 -7.02 -25.35 142.96
C GLU A 89 -7.40 -24.70 141.61
N THR A 90 -6.52 -24.79 140.60
CA THR A 90 -6.71 -24.27 139.24
C THR A 90 -7.38 -25.25 138.26
N GLN A 91 -7.71 -26.47 138.69
CA GLN A 91 -8.20 -27.53 137.79
C GLN A 91 -9.59 -27.17 137.20
N SER A 92 -10.46 -26.52 137.97
CA SER A 92 -11.78 -26.06 137.47
C SER A 92 -11.69 -24.90 136.46
N VAL A 93 -10.71 -23.99 136.60
CA VAL A 93 -10.55 -22.84 135.69
C VAL A 93 -9.83 -23.27 134.42
N PHE A 94 -8.88 -24.21 134.51
CA PHE A 94 -8.27 -24.82 133.33
C PHE A 94 -9.23 -25.74 132.58
N ASP A 95 -10.10 -26.47 133.27
CA ASP A 95 -11.14 -27.28 132.63
C ASP A 95 -12.20 -26.37 131.96
N GLU A 96 -12.58 -25.24 132.57
CA GLU A 96 -13.42 -24.22 131.93
C GLU A 96 -12.75 -23.51 130.74
N ASP A 97 -11.46 -23.16 130.83
CA ASP A 97 -10.71 -22.57 129.72
C ASP A 97 -10.44 -23.58 128.60
N LEU A 98 -10.24 -24.86 128.94
CA LEU A 98 -10.13 -25.96 127.97
C LEU A 98 -11.49 -26.18 127.29
N GLN A 99 -12.59 -26.19 128.04
CA GLN A 99 -13.96 -26.29 127.52
C GLN A 99 -14.28 -25.11 126.58
N LYS A 100 -13.98 -23.87 126.97
CA LYS A 100 -14.13 -22.69 126.11
C LYS A 100 -13.26 -22.76 124.86
N LYS A 101 -12.02 -23.26 124.95
CA LYS A 101 -11.15 -23.48 123.78
C LYS A 101 -11.62 -24.62 122.89
N ILE A 102 -12.29 -25.63 123.44
CA ILE A 102 -12.91 -26.72 122.67
C ILE A 102 -14.14 -26.18 121.94
N GLU A 103 -15.02 -25.44 122.62
CA GLU A 103 -16.19 -24.78 122.02
C GLU A 103 -15.79 -23.72 120.98
N GLU A 104 -14.73 -22.95 121.25
CA GLU A 104 -14.15 -22.00 120.30
C GLU A 104 -13.52 -22.72 119.11
N ASN A 105 -12.78 -23.82 119.31
CA ASN A 105 -12.26 -24.64 118.21
C ASN A 105 -13.39 -25.29 117.39
N GLU A 106 -14.46 -25.75 118.03
CA GLU A 106 -15.62 -26.33 117.35
C GLU A 106 -16.33 -25.27 116.50
N ARG A 107 -16.55 -24.07 117.06
CA ARG A 107 -17.08 -22.93 116.31
C ARG A 107 -16.16 -22.50 115.17
N LEU A 108 -14.84 -22.44 115.41
CA LEU A 108 -13.85 -22.12 114.37
C LEU A 108 -13.81 -23.21 113.31
N HIS A 109 -13.98 -24.49 113.67
CA HIS A 109 -14.09 -25.59 112.73
C HIS A 109 -15.32 -25.48 111.83
N ILE A 110 -16.48 -25.14 112.42
CA ILE A 110 -17.71 -24.91 111.66
C ILE A 110 -17.55 -23.70 110.74
N GLN A 111 -17.04 -22.58 111.24
CA GLN A 111 -16.79 -21.39 110.42
C GLN A 111 -15.77 -21.64 109.31
N PHE A 112 -14.71 -22.41 109.60
CA PHE A 112 -13.71 -22.81 108.61
C PHE A 112 -14.33 -23.73 107.56
N TYR A 113 -15.15 -24.70 107.98
CA TYR A 113 -15.85 -25.60 107.07
C TYR A 113 -16.84 -24.86 106.17
N ASP A 114 -17.66 -23.95 106.72
CA ASP A 114 -18.61 -23.13 105.96
C ASP A 114 -17.88 -22.21 104.97
N ALA A 115 -16.76 -21.62 105.38
CA ALA A 115 -15.92 -20.79 104.51
C ALA A 115 -15.26 -21.64 103.40
N ASP A 116 -14.72 -22.82 103.73
CA ASP A 116 -14.13 -23.75 102.77
C ASP A 116 -15.19 -24.26 101.76
N GLU A 117 -16.40 -24.56 102.21
CA GLU A 117 -17.50 -24.99 101.35
C GLU A 117 -17.99 -23.86 100.43
N GLN A 118 -18.03 -22.61 100.92
CA GLN A 118 -18.32 -21.43 100.10
C GLN A 118 -17.23 -21.18 99.07
N HIS A 119 -15.95 -21.26 99.45
CA HIS A 119 -14.83 -21.16 98.52
C HIS A 119 -14.88 -22.25 97.47
N ARG A 120 -15.17 -23.50 97.86
CA ARG A 120 -15.30 -24.62 96.94
C ARG A 120 -16.46 -24.45 95.96
N LYS A 121 -17.60 -23.86 96.40
CA LYS A 121 -18.72 -23.51 95.52
C LYS A 121 -18.34 -22.40 94.52
N GLN A 122 -17.66 -21.35 94.98
CA GLN A 122 -17.18 -20.27 94.12
C GLN A 122 -16.14 -20.77 93.11
N GLU A 123 -15.21 -21.63 93.55
CA GLU A 123 -14.20 -22.25 92.71
C GLU A 123 -14.87 -23.14 91.65
N ALA A 124 -15.86 -23.94 92.02
CA ALA A 124 -16.64 -24.74 91.07
C ALA A 124 -17.39 -23.87 90.05
N GLU A 125 -18.05 -22.79 90.48
CA GLU A 125 -18.75 -21.86 89.59
C GLU A 125 -17.79 -21.17 88.60
N LEU A 126 -16.65 -20.67 89.11
CA LEU A 126 -15.60 -20.07 88.28
C LEU A 126 -14.99 -21.09 87.32
N THR A 127 -14.77 -22.33 87.75
CA THR A 127 -14.25 -23.42 86.90
C THR A 127 -15.24 -23.75 85.79
N THR A 128 -16.54 -23.81 86.10
CA THR A 128 -17.58 -24.07 85.09
C THR A 128 -17.64 -22.94 84.07
N ARG A 129 -17.54 -21.69 84.54
CA ARG A 129 -17.54 -20.51 83.66
C ARG A 129 -16.27 -20.40 82.82
N LEU A 130 -15.12 -20.81 83.35
CA LEU A 130 -13.88 -20.95 82.58
C LEU A 130 -14.04 -21.98 81.46
N GLN A 131 -14.60 -23.16 81.75
CA GLN A 131 -14.85 -24.19 80.74
C GLN A 131 -15.80 -23.74 79.63
N GLU A 132 -16.87 -22.99 79.97
CA GLU A 132 -17.78 -22.40 78.98
C GLU A 132 -17.04 -21.39 78.08
N LEU A 133 -16.26 -20.48 78.66
CA LEU A 133 -15.49 -19.49 77.91
C LEU A 133 -14.40 -20.13 77.03
N GLU A 134 -13.74 -21.18 77.51
CA GLU A 134 -12.77 -21.95 76.72
C GLU A 134 -13.43 -22.59 75.50
N LYS A 135 -14.61 -23.20 75.67
CA LYS A 135 -15.38 -23.79 74.58
C LYS A 135 -15.87 -22.75 73.56
N ASP A 136 -16.33 -21.59 74.03
CA ASP A 136 -16.74 -20.50 73.15
C ASP A 136 -15.54 -19.94 72.36
N LEU A 137 -14.38 -19.84 73.00
CA LEU A 137 -13.14 -19.43 72.35
C LEU A 137 -12.68 -20.45 71.28
N GLU A 138 -12.77 -21.75 71.57
CA GLU A 138 -12.52 -22.80 70.57
C GLU A 138 -13.48 -22.74 69.38
N GLN A 139 -14.77 -22.49 69.62
CA GLN A 139 -15.76 -22.33 68.55
C GLN A 139 -15.47 -21.10 67.70
N HIS A 140 -15.20 -19.96 68.32
CA HIS A 140 -14.82 -18.75 67.61
C HIS A 140 -13.53 -18.94 66.82
N GLN A 141 -12.54 -19.63 67.38
CA GLN A 141 -11.30 -19.97 66.69
C GLN A 141 -11.57 -20.86 65.47
N ALA A 142 -12.40 -21.90 65.60
CA ALA A 142 -12.77 -22.76 64.47
C ALA A 142 -13.51 -22.01 63.35
N VAL A 143 -14.37 -21.05 63.70
CA VAL A 143 -15.05 -20.18 62.71
C VAL A 143 -14.05 -19.25 62.01
N VAL A 144 -13.12 -18.65 62.77
CA VAL A 144 -12.06 -17.78 62.21
C VAL A 144 -11.17 -18.58 61.28
N ASP A 145 -10.74 -19.78 61.68
CA ASP A 145 -9.92 -20.66 60.85
C ASP A 145 -10.68 -21.06 59.57
N GLY A 146 -11.94 -21.47 59.68
CA GLY A 146 -12.76 -21.84 58.54
C GLY A 146 -13.03 -20.67 57.57
N LEU A 147 -13.21 -19.45 58.07
CA LEU A 147 -13.30 -18.25 57.22
C LEU A 147 -11.95 -17.95 56.57
N THR A 148 -10.85 -18.06 57.31
CA THR A 148 -9.49 -17.82 56.82
C THR A 148 -9.15 -18.79 55.67
N THR A 149 -9.47 -20.08 55.82
CA THR A 149 -9.26 -21.08 54.75
C THR A 149 -10.09 -20.73 53.50
N LYS A 150 -11.37 -20.36 53.65
CA LYS A 150 -12.23 -19.98 52.50
C LYS A 150 -11.72 -18.75 51.76
N TYR A 151 -11.26 -17.73 52.48
CA TYR A 151 -10.67 -16.54 51.87
C TYR A 151 -9.36 -16.88 51.16
N MET A 152 -8.51 -17.71 51.76
CA MET A 152 -7.26 -18.18 51.16
C MET A 152 -7.52 -18.94 49.85
N GLU A 153 -8.42 -19.93 49.86
CA GLU A 153 -8.80 -20.68 48.65
C GLU A 153 -9.36 -19.78 47.54
N THR A 154 -10.12 -18.74 47.90
CA THR A 154 -10.68 -17.80 46.93
C THR A 154 -9.61 -16.91 46.33
N ILE A 155 -8.66 -16.44 47.15
CA ILE A 155 -7.50 -15.67 46.68
C ILE A 155 -6.65 -16.51 45.74
N GLU A 156 -6.33 -17.75 46.10
CA GLU A 156 -5.53 -18.66 45.26
C GLU A 156 -6.22 -18.94 43.91
N ARG A 157 -7.54 -19.17 43.92
CA ARG A 157 -8.33 -19.37 42.70
C ARG A 157 -8.28 -18.14 41.78
N LEU A 158 -8.51 -16.96 42.33
CA LEU A 158 -8.46 -15.70 41.58
C LEU A 158 -7.05 -15.40 41.06
N GLN A 159 -6.00 -15.71 41.84
CA GLN A 159 -4.61 -15.57 41.40
C GLN A 159 -4.26 -16.53 40.25
N SER A 160 -4.74 -17.79 40.32
CA SER A 160 -4.56 -18.76 39.24
C SER A 160 -5.26 -18.33 37.95
N ASP A 161 -6.50 -17.86 38.06
CA ASP A 161 -7.27 -17.34 36.92
C ASP A 161 -6.63 -16.09 36.30
N LYS A 162 -6.12 -15.18 37.12
CA LYS A 162 -5.34 -14.02 36.68
C LYS A 162 -4.12 -14.45 35.88
N ALA A 163 -3.28 -15.34 36.43
CA ALA A 163 -2.07 -15.81 35.75
C ALA A 163 -2.41 -16.48 34.40
N ARG A 164 -3.48 -17.27 34.34
CA ARG A 164 -3.96 -17.91 33.10
C ARG A 164 -4.38 -16.87 32.05
N LEU A 165 -5.10 -15.83 32.44
CA LEU A 165 -5.52 -14.77 31.52
C LEU A 165 -4.36 -13.88 31.07
N GLU A 166 -3.39 -13.61 31.95
CA GLU A 166 -2.16 -12.89 31.57
C GLU A 166 -1.37 -13.64 30.50
N VAL A 167 -1.20 -14.96 30.63
CA VAL A 167 -0.56 -15.79 29.60
C VAL A 167 -1.33 -15.71 28.28
N LYS A 168 -2.67 -15.77 28.34
CA LYS A 168 -3.52 -15.66 27.14
C LYS A 168 -3.39 -14.28 26.48
N ALA A 169 -3.36 -13.21 27.27
CA ALA A 169 -3.16 -11.85 26.78
C ALA A 169 -1.78 -11.69 26.11
N GLN A 170 -0.71 -12.22 26.71
CA GLN A 170 0.62 -12.21 26.09
C GLN A 170 0.66 -12.97 24.76
N THR A 171 -0.04 -14.11 24.65
CA THR A 171 -0.14 -14.87 23.39
C THR A 171 -0.87 -14.06 22.32
N LEU A 172 -2.03 -13.48 22.65
CA LEU A 172 -2.76 -12.60 21.73
C LEU A 172 -1.94 -11.37 21.31
N GLU A 173 -1.12 -10.82 22.21
CA GLU A 173 -0.22 -9.71 21.89
C GLU A 173 0.88 -10.12 20.89
N ARG A 174 1.43 -11.34 21.02
CA ARG A 174 2.39 -11.90 20.05
C ARG A 174 1.73 -12.12 18.69
N GLU A 175 0.55 -12.72 18.64
CA GLU A 175 -0.22 -12.92 17.40
C GLU A 175 -0.56 -11.58 16.73
N ALA A 176 -0.95 -10.56 17.50
CA ALA A 176 -1.21 -9.22 16.98
C ALA A 176 0.06 -8.55 16.42
N LYS A 177 1.23 -8.76 17.04
CA LYS A 177 2.52 -8.32 16.51
C LYS A 177 2.85 -9.03 15.19
N GLU A 178 2.63 -10.34 15.11
CA GLU A 178 2.87 -11.11 13.90
C GLU A 178 1.97 -10.65 12.73
N CYS A 179 0.68 -10.43 12.97
CA CYS A 179 -0.24 -9.94 11.93
C CYS A 179 0.19 -8.55 11.41
N ARG A 180 0.68 -7.67 12.30
CA ARG A 180 1.25 -6.37 11.90
C ARG A 180 2.49 -6.54 11.01
N MET A 181 3.43 -7.41 11.40
CA MET A 181 4.62 -7.70 10.60
C MET A 181 4.26 -8.22 9.21
N ARG A 182 3.32 -9.17 9.11
CA ARG A 182 2.84 -9.68 7.81
C ARG A 182 2.20 -8.60 6.95
N THR A 183 1.41 -7.71 7.55
CA THR A 183 0.81 -6.56 6.85
C THR A 183 1.88 -5.63 6.27
N GLU A 184 2.93 -5.33 7.05
CA GLU A 184 4.07 -4.51 6.61
C GLU A 184 4.87 -5.19 5.49
N GLU A 185 5.08 -6.49 5.57
CA GLU A 185 5.74 -7.27 4.52
C GLU A 185 4.97 -7.24 3.20
N CYS A 186 3.66 -7.53 3.22
CA CYS A 186 2.80 -7.41 2.03
C CYS A 186 2.87 -5.99 1.45
N GLN A 187 2.80 -4.95 2.29
CA GLN A 187 2.91 -3.56 1.85
C GLN A 187 4.27 -3.26 1.20
N GLN A 188 5.38 -3.77 1.75
CA GLN A 188 6.70 -3.62 1.14
C GLN A 188 6.79 -4.34 -0.20
N GLN A 189 6.22 -5.55 -0.31
CA GLN A 189 6.20 -6.30 -1.58
C GLN A 189 5.40 -5.58 -2.66
N VAL A 190 4.25 -5.01 -2.33
CA VAL A 190 3.45 -4.17 -3.24
C VAL A 190 4.28 -2.98 -3.74
N ARG A 191 4.93 -2.23 -2.83
CA ARG A 191 5.79 -1.08 -3.20
C ARG A 191 6.95 -1.48 -4.11
N ARG A 192 7.56 -2.65 -3.88
CA ARG A 192 8.63 -3.19 -4.76
C ARG A 192 8.09 -3.51 -6.15
N CYS A 193 6.96 -4.20 -6.24
CA CYS A 193 6.33 -4.53 -7.53
C CYS A 193 5.94 -3.27 -8.30
N GLN A 194 5.33 -2.28 -7.63
CA GLN A 194 4.98 -0.99 -8.23
C GLN A 194 6.22 -0.23 -8.73
N SER A 195 7.32 -0.23 -7.96
CA SER A 195 8.56 0.44 -8.35
C SER A 195 9.20 -0.20 -9.58
N GLU A 196 9.24 -1.53 -9.62
CA GLU A 196 9.79 -2.29 -10.75
C GLU A 196 8.93 -2.12 -12.00
N LEU A 197 7.61 -2.18 -11.88
CA LEU A 197 6.68 -1.92 -12.98
C LEU A 197 6.86 -0.51 -13.53
N ASN A 198 6.96 0.50 -12.66
CA ASN A 198 7.17 1.89 -13.07
C ASN A 198 8.53 2.09 -13.76
N ARG A 199 9.58 1.38 -13.29
CA ARG A 199 10.89 1.36 -13.95
C ARG A 199 10.80 0.77 -15.36
N GLN A 200 10.12 -0.37 -15.52
CA GLN A 200 9.94 -1.02 -16.82
C GLN A 200 9.10 -0.18 -17.78
N VAL A 201 8.00 0.42 -17.30
CA VAL A 201 7.17 1.33 -18.11
C VAL A 201 7.97 2.54 -18.58
N LYS A 202 8.76 3.17 -17.71
CA LYS A 202 9.65 4.28 -18.10
C LYS A 202 10.68 3.85 -19.13
N GLN A 203 11.36 2.73 -18.89
CA GLN A 203 12.37 2.19 -19.82
C GLN A 203 11.76 1.92 -21.20
N SER A 204 10.61 1.24 -21.26
CA SER A 204 9.92 0.97 -22.52
C SER A 204 9.40 2.25 -23.18
N SER A 205 8.90 3.22 -22.41
CA SER A 205 8.47 4.51 -22.94
C SER A 205 9.63 5.29 -23.57
N THR A 206 10.82 5.29 -22.96
CA THR A 206 12.02 5.91 -23.54
C THR A 206 12.43 5.19 -24.82
N VAL A 207 12.44 3.85 -24.85
CA VAL A 207 12.75 3.08 -26.05
C VAL A 207 11.76 3.37 -27.18
N ILE A 208 10.46 3.45 -26.88
CA ILE A 208 9.44 3.79 -27.89
C ILE A 208 9.66 5.22 -28.40
N GLN A 209 9.92 6.19 -27.52
CA GLN A 209 10.17 7.58 -27.91
C GLN A 209 11.44 7.74 -28.76
N GLU A 210 12.50 6.99 -28.48
CA GLU A 210 13.76 7.04 -29.23
C GLU A 210 13.76 6.20 -30.51
N LYS A 211 13.04 5.05 -30.52
CA LYS A 211 13.09 4.05 -31.60
C LYS A 211 11.86 4.02 -32.49
N VAL A 212 10.79 4.76 -32.15
CA VAL A 212 9.59 4.91 -33.00
C VAL A 212 9.35 6.41 -33.31
N PRO A 213 10.20 7.07 -34.12
CA PRO A 213 10.00 8.47 -34.50
C PRO A 213 8.87 8.68 -35.53
N PHE A 214 8.39 7.61 -36.17
CA PHE A 214 7.59 7.67 -37.41
C PHE A 214 6.12 7.25 -37.24
N ASN A 215 5.56 7.30 -36.02
CA ASN A 215 4.12 7.12 -35.84
C ASN A 215 3.46 8.48 -35.57
N ASP A 216 3.49 9.35 -36.57
CA ASP A 216 2.83 10.66 -36.51
C ASP A 216 1.34 10.50 -36.88
N THR A 217 0.56 9.96 -35.95
CA THR A 217 -0.90 9.83 -36.10
C THR A 217 -1.62 11.17 -36.02
N LYS A 218 -0.91 12.30 -35.86
CA LYS A 218 -1.53 13.62 -35.77
C LYS A 218 -1.94 14.19 -37.12
N ILE A 219 -1.40 13.69 -38.22
CA ILE A 219 -1.68 14.18 -39.57
C ILE A 219 -2.20 13.03 -40.45
N GLY A 220 -3.51 13.01 -40.69
CA GLY A 220 -4.19 11.94 -41.42
C GLY A 220 -3.69 11.75 -42.87
N ASP A 221 -3.17 12.82 -43.49
CA ASP A 221 -2.68 12.78 -44.87
C ASP A 221 -1.42 11.91 -45.02
N TYR A 222 -0.54 11.88 -44.02
CA TYR A 222 0.66 11.03 -44.04
C TYR A 222 0.32 9.56 -43.76
N ASN A 223 -0.76 9.27 -43.04
CA ASN A 223 -1.25 7.89 -42.86
C ASN A 223 -1.71 7.26 -44.17
N SER A 224 -2.13 8.07 -45.16
CA SER A 224 -2.48 7.61 -46.50
C SER A 224 -1.25 7.20 -47.35
N LEU A 225 -0.05 7.62 -46.92
CA LEU A 225 1.24 7.34 -47.57
C LEU A 225 1.99 6.17 -46.91
N ASN A 226 1.52 5.67 -45.77
CA ASN A 226 2.03 4.44 -45.18
C ASN A 226 1.84 3.29 -46.18
N VAL A 227 2.92 2.53 -46.44
CA VAL A 227 2.87 1.34 -47.30
C VAL A 227 1.73 0.45 -46.78
N PRO A 228 0.62 0.28 -47.54
CA PRO A 228 -0.50 -0.48 -47.04
C PRO A 228 -0.01 -1.90 -46.74
N PRO A 229 -0.17 -2.40 -45.50
CA PRO A 229 0.07 -3.81 -45.22
C PRO A 229 -0.84 -4.59 -46.17
N HIS A 230 -0.24 -5.49 -46.95
CA HIS A 230 -0.86 -6.34 -47.98
C HIS A 230 -2.39 -6.43 -47.88
N ASN A 231 -3.09 -5.45 -48.43
CA ASN A 231 -4.54 -5.33 -48.25
C ASN A 231 -5.21 -6.01 -49.42
N ARG A 232 -5.46 -7.32 -49.25
CA ARG A 232 -6.12 -8.20 -50.23
C ARG A 232 -7.38 -7.56 -50.83
N ARG A 233 -8.15 -6.81 -50.04
CA ARG A 233 -9.38 -6.13 -50.50
C ARG A 233 -9.10 -5.01 -51.50
N HIS A 234 -8.03 -4.24 -51.30
CA HIS A 234 -7.66 -3.16 -52.23
C HIS A 234 -7.09 -3.71 -53.54
N GLN A 235 -6.34 -4.81 -53.47
CA GLN A 235 -5.77 -5.47 -54.65
C GLN A 235 -6.84 -6.13 -55.52
N LEU A 236 -7.82 -6.81 -54.92
CA LEU A 236 -8.97 -7.35 -55.65
C LEU A 236 -9.74 -6.22 -56.35
N LYS A 237 -10.01 -5.11 -55.64
CA LYS A 237 -10.66 -3.94 -56.24
C LYS A 237 -9.87 -3.34 -57.42
N ALA A 238 -8.54 -3.31 -57.34
CA ALA A 238 -7.70 -2.84 -58.44
C ALA A 238 -7.76 -3.78 -59.66
N ARG A 239 -7.76 -5.10 -59.44
CA ARG A 239 -7.94 -6.11 -60.50
C ARG A 239 -9.32 -6.00 -61.15
N ASP A 240 -10.38 -5.81 -60.35
CA ASP A 240 -11.75 -5.64 -60.86
C ASP A 240 -11.86 -4.40 -61.76
N VAL A 241 -11.29 -3.27 -61.33
CA VAL A 241 -11.26 -2.03 -62.12
C VAL A 241 -10.44 -2.20 -63.40
N ALA A 242 -9.29 -2.88 -63.35
CA ALA A 242 -8.51 -3.21 -64.54
C ALA A 242 -9.29 -4.14 -65.49
N GLY A 243 -10.07 -5.09 -64.95
CA GLY A 243 -10.95 -5.95 -65.76
C GLY A 243 -12.05 -5.16 -66.47
N GLN A 244 -12.68 -4.20 -65.78
CA GLN A 244 -13.68 -3.31 -66.39
C GLN A 244 -13.05 -2.42 -67.48
N ALA A 245 -11.84 -1.90 -67.25
CA ALA A 245 -11.13 -1.13 -68.25
C ALA A 245 -10.78 -1.98 -69.49
N LEU A 246 -10.40 -3.25 -69.29
CA LEU A 246 -10.13 -4.19 -70.39
C LEU A 246 -11.37 -4.38 -71.26
N SER A 247 -12.54 -4.66 -70.66
CA SER A 247 -13.78 -4.82 -71.44
C SER A 247 -14.12 -3.58 -72.27
N PHE A 248 -13.97 -2.38 -71.70
CA PHE A 248 -14.20 -1.15 -72.46
C PHE A 248 -13.20 -0.96 -73.62
N ILE A 249 -11.94 -1.36 -73.45
CA ILE A 249 -10.94 -1.27 -74.51
C ILE A 249 -11.24 -2.27 -75.62
N GLN A 250 -11.65 -3.49 -75.28
CA GLN A 250 -12.06 -4.50 -76.26
C GLN A 250 -13.26 -4.02 -77.08
N ASP A 251 -14.28 -3.48 -76.42
CA ASP A 251 -15.45 -2.90 -77.08
C ASP A 251 -15.07 -1.73 -78.01
N LEU A 252 -14.17 -0.86 -77.56
CA LEU A 252 -13.69 0.27 -78.35
C LEU A 252 -12.89 -0.17 -79.58
N VAL A 253 -11.94 -1.11 -79.41
CA VAL A 253 -11.12 -1.66 -80.49
C VAL A 253 -12.02 -2.33 -81.52
N ALA A 254 -12.97 -3.16 -81.09
CA ALA A 254 -13.93 -3.82 -81.97
C ALA A 254 -14.80 -2.79 -82.72
N ALA A 255 -15.32 -1.78 -82.04
CA ALA A 255 -16.12 -0.72 -82.65
C ALA A 255 -15.33 0.09 -83.69
N LEU A 256 -14.07 0.43 -83.41
CA LEU A 256 -13.19 1.14 -84.34
C LEU A 256 -12.84 0.29 -85.56
N LEU A 257 -12.52 -0.99 -85.38
CA LEU A 257 -12.23 -1.90 -86.49
C LEU A 257 -13.44 -2.08 -87.40
N ASN A 258 -14.63 -2.28 -86.81
CA ASN A 258 -15.89 -2.33 -87.55
C ASN A 258 -16.13 -1.01 -88.31
N PHE A 259 -15.93 0.13 -87.66
CA PHE A 259 -16.04 1.44 -88.31
C PHE A 259 -15.08 1.57 -89.49
N HIS A 260 -13.81 1.17 -89.35
CA HIS A 260 -12.83 1.19 -90.43
C HIS A 260 -13.29 0.31 -91.61
N SER A 261 -13.68 -0.94 -91.35
CA SER A 261 -14.11 -1.88 -92.39
C SER A 261 -15.40 -1.43 -93.09
N TYR A 262 -16.41 -0.96 -92.36
CA TYR A 262 -17.65 -0.46 -92.98
C TYR A 262 -17.43 0.84 -93.76
N THR A 263 -16.57 1.73 -93.25
CA THR A 263 -16.24 2.97 -93.95
C THR A 263 -15.46 2.68 -95.23
N GLU A 264 -14.49 1.78 -95.17
CA GLU A 264 -13.75 1.27 -96.33
C GLU A 264 -14.71 0.69 -97.38
N GLN A 265 -15.64 -0.20 -97.00
CA GLN A 265 -16.63 -0.75 -97.92
C GLN A 265 -17.49 0.34 -98.57
N ARG A 266 -17.97 1.33 -97.79
CA ARG A 266 -18.78 2.43 -98.31
C ARG A 266 -18.01 3.32 -99.29
N VAL A 267 -16.73 3.55 -99.03
CA VAL A 267 -15.84 4.32 -99.91
C VAL A 267 -15.65 3.62 -101.27
N HIS A 268 -15.66 2.29 -101.29
CA HIS A 268 -15.59 1.50 -102.52
C HIS A 268 -16.93 1.38 -103.27
N ILE A 269 -18.07 1.49 -102.57
CA ILE A 269 -19.42 1.39 -103.17
C ILE A 269 -19.86 2.70 -103.85
N TYR A 270 -19.33 3.86 -103.44
CA TYR A 270 -19.68 5.16 -104.04
C TYR A 270 -18.77 5.49 -105.24
N PRO A 271 -19.19 5.11 -106.45
CA PRO A 271 -19.64 6.08 -107.44
C PRO A 271 -21.16 5.99 -107.63
N LEU A 272 -21.85 7.13 -107.61
CA LEU A 272 -23.32 7.21 -107.66
C LEU A 272 -23.93 6.88 -109.03
N ASP A 273 -23.14 6.41 -109.99
CA ASP A 273 -23.63 5.92 -111.28
C ASP A 273 -22.96 4.59 -111.59
N SER A 274 -23.75 3.64 -112.10
CA SER A 274 -23.33 2.28 -112.47
C SER A 274 -22.34 2.21 -113.64
N SER A 275 -21.57 3.27 -113.89
CA SER A 275 -20.41 3.30 -114.76
C SER A 275 -19.14 3.03 -113.96
N ILE A 276 -18.26 2.20 -114.52
CA ILE A 276 -16.94 1.83 -114.00
C ILE A 276 -16.04 3.08 -113.95
N GLU A 277 -16.28 3.99 -113.00
CA GLU A 277 -15.33 5.07 -112.68
C GLU A 277 -14.35 4.55 -111.61
N PRO A 278 -13.04 4.72 -111.82
CA PRO A 278 -12.06 4.33 -110.82
C PRO A 278 -12.28 5.14 -109.54
N ILE A 279 -12.12 4.48 -108.39
CA ILE A 279 -12.18 5.12 -107.07
C ILE A 279 -11.28 6.36 -107.08
N SER A 280 -11.82 7.50 -106.64
CA SER A 280 -11.04 8.75 -106.57
C SER A 280 -9.72 8.50 -105.82
N PRO A 281 -8.59 9.07 -106.29
CA PRO A 281 -7.30 8.95 -105.59
C PRO A 281 -7.36 9.33 -104.11
N LEU A 282 -8.26 10.27 -103.74
CA LEU A 282 -8.53 10.65 -102.35
C LEU A 282 -9.14 9.50 -101.55
N ASN A 283 -10.15 8.84 -102.11
CA ASN A 283 -10.87 7.72 -101.49
C ASN A 283 -9.98 6.48 -101.39
N GLN A 284 -9.16 6.20 -102.41
CA GLN A 284 -8.19 5.13 -102.38
C GLN A 284 -7.16 5.34 -101.26
N LYS A 285 -6.65 6.57 -101.14
CA LYS A 285 -5.72 6.96 -100.07
C LYS A 285 -6.37 6.90 -98.68
N PHE A 286 -7.64 7.30 -98.56
CA PHE A 286 -8.38 7.17 -97.30
C PHE A 286 -8.56 5.70 -96.89
N SER A 287 -8.90 4.82 -97.84
CA SER A 287 -9.05 3.39 -97.56
C SER A 287 -7.74 2.77 -97.08
N GLN A 288 -6.63 3.13 -97.74
CA GLN A 288 -5.30 2.72 -97.29
C GLN A 288 -5.02 3.16 -95.85
N TYR A 289 -5.38 4.40 -95.50
CA TYR A 289 -5.24 4.93 -94.14
C TYR A 289 -6.13 4.23 -93.11
N LEU A 290 -7.35 3.85 -93.46
CA LEU A 290 -8.23 3.05 -92.58
C LEU A 290 -7.62 1.66 -92.31
N HIS A 291 -7.06 1.05 -93.34
CA HIS A 291 -6.38 -0.24 -93.24
C HIS A 291 -5.10 -0.18 -92.40
N GLU A 292 -4.26 0.83 -92.63
CA GLU A 292 -3.04 1.08 -91.84
C GLU A 292 -3.37 1.39 -90.37
N ASN A 293 -4.42 2.17 -90.11
CA ASN A 293 -4.85 2.49 -88.75
C ASN A 293 -5.32 1.26 -87.97
N ALA A 294 -6.04 0.34 -88.63
CA ALA A 294 -6.47 -0.92 -88.02
C ALA A 294 -5.29 -1.76 -87.48
N ALA A 295 -4.12 -1.70 -88.12
CA ALA A 295 -2.92 -2.37 -87.65
C ALA A 295 -2.33 -1.76 -86.36
N TYR A 296 -2.59 -0.48 -86.08
CA TYR A 296 -2.14 0.20 -84.86
C TYR A 296 -3.13 0.08 -83.70
N VAL A 297 -4.42 -0.09 -83.98
CA VAL A 297 -5.47 -0.21 -82.96
C VAL A 297 -5.53 -1.60 -82.34
N ARG A 298 -5.34 -2.67 -83.13
CA ARG A 298 -5.36 -4.07 -82.63
C ARG A 298 -4.39 -4.34 -81.46
N PRO A 299 -3.12 -3.90 -81.50
CA PRO A 299 -2.18 -4.13 -80.39
C PRO A 299 -2.56 -3.46 -79.05
N LEU A 300 -3.52 -2.51 -79.03
CA LEU A 300 -4.00 -1.92 -77.78
C LEU A 300 -4.75 -2.93 -76.91
N GLU A 301 -5.55 -3.80 -77.55
CA GLU A 301 -6.28 -4.86 -76.87
C GLU A 301 -5.30 -5.88 -76.26
N ASP A 302 -4.37 -6.39 -77.05
CA ASP A 302 -3.36 -7.36 -76.61
C ASP A 302 -2.49 -6.80 -75.47
N GLY A 303 -2.07 -5.54 -75.59
CA GLY A 303 -1.26 -4.87 -74.57
C GLY A 303 -2.00 -4.70 -73.23
N PHE A 304 -3.30 -4.40 -73.27
CA PHE A 304 -4.10 -4.25 -72.06
C PHE A 304 -4.53 -5.59 -71.47
N LEU A 305 -4.73 -6.61 -72.30
CA LEU A 305 -4.98 -7.99 -71.86
C LEU A 305 -3.79 -8.54 -71.08
N GLN A 306 -2.57 -8.33 -71.57
CA GLN A 306 -1.33 -8.68 -70.85
C GLN A 306 -1.18 -7.90 -69.52
N LEU A 307 -1.57 -6.63 -69.51
CA LEU A 307 -1.60 -5.82 -68.28
C LEU A 307 -2.59 -6.38 -67.26
N HIS A 308 -3.78 -6.79 -67.69
CA HIS A 308 -4.77 -7.39 -66.78
C HIS A 308 -4.31 -8.76 -66.25
N GLN A 309 -3.74 -9.61 -67.10
CA GLN A 309 -3.23 -10.93 -66.72
C GLN A 309 -2.04 -10.87 -65.77
N SER A 310 -1.17 -9.86 -65.91
CA SER A 310 -0.05 -9.64 -64.98
C SER A 310 -0.49 -9.17 -63.60
N ILE A 311 -1.71 -8.64 -63.45
CA ILE A 311 -2.39 -8.39 -62.17
C ILE A 311 -3.06 -9.70 -61.71
N THR A 312 -2.26 -10.74 -61.40
CA THR A 312 -2.76 -12.08 -61.01
C THR A 312 -3.06 -12.20 -59.51
N GLU A 313 -3.83 -13.24 -59.16
CA GLU A 313 -4.13 -13.64 -57.77
C GLU A 313 -2.94 -14.28 -57.04
N ASP A 314 -1.98 -14.88 -57.74
CA ASP A 314 -0.84 -15.58 -57.11
C ASP A 314 0.26 -14.63 -56.59
N THR A 315 0.19 -13.35 -56.94
CA THR A 315 0.94 -12.27 -56.25
C THR A 315 0.26 -11.87 -54.93
N VAL A 316 -0.92 -12.41 -54.60
CA VAL A 316 -1.79 -12.01 -53.48
C VAL A 316 -1.75 -12.99 -52.29
N THR A 317 -1.12 -14.16 -52.42
CA THR A 317 -1.18 -15.20 -51.38
C THR A 317 0.18 -15.65 -50.82
N VAL A 318 1.32 -15.30 -51.40
CA VAL A 318 2.62 -15.90 -51.03
C VAL A 318 3.63 -14.86 -50.56
N LEU A 319 3.48 -14.41 -49.31
CA LEU A 319 4.37 -13.44 -48.64
C LEU A 319 5.35 -14.07 -47.63
N GLU A 320 5.68 -15.36 -47.73
CA GLU A 320 6.43 -16.06 -46.67
C GLU A 320 7.81 -16.66 -47.03
N LEU A 321 8.37 -16.52 -48.24
CA LEU A 321 9.63 -17.21 -48.60
C LEU A 321 10.71 -16.37 -49.35
N PRO A 322 12.02 -16.68 -49.20
CA PRO A 322 13.13 -15.89 -49.79
C PRO A 322 13.17 -15.82 -51.32
N THR A 323 12.44 -16.70 -52.02
CA THR A 323 12.31 -16.72 -53.50
C THR A 323 11.50 -15.54 -54.07
N ILE A 324 10.93 -14.69 -53.19
CA ILE A 324 10.04 -13.56 -53.49
C ILE A 324 10.72 -12.45 -54.29
N THR A 325 12.00 -12.16 -54.08
CA THR A 325 12.68 -11.02 -54.72
C THR A 325 12.72 -11.19 -56.25
N GLN A 326 12.91 -12.42 -56.74
CA GLN A 326 12.99 -12.71 -58.17
C GLN A 326 11.60 -12.68 -58.84
N LYS A 327 10.56 -13.19 -58.17
CA LYS A 327 9.16 -13.17 -58.67
C LYS A 327 8.54 -11.76 -58.71
N LEU A 328 8.90 -10.90 -57.76
CA LEU A 328 8.48 -9.49 -57.78
C LEU A 328 9.17 -8.70 -58.90
N CYS A 329 10.45 -8.97 -59.16
CA CYS A 329 11.16 -8.40 -60.31
C CYS A 329 10.49 -8.81 -61.63
N THR A 330 10.17 -10.09 -61.82
CA THR A 330 9.51 -10.56 -63.06
C THR A 330 8.09 -10.00 -63.23
N THR A 331 7.34 -9.80 -62.14
CA THR A 331 6.02 -9.16 -62.21
C THR A 331 6.14 -7.69 -62.58
N THR A 332 7.11 -6.97 -62.01
CA THR A 332 7.39 -5.57 -62.32
C THR A 332 7.86 -5.42 -63.77
N GLU A 333 8.70 -6.33 -64.26
CA GLU A 333 9.13 -6.39 -65.65
C GLU A 333 7.98 -6.66 -66.61
N CYS A 334 7.04 -7.55 -66.25
CA CYS A 334 5.85 -7.83 -67.05
C CYS A 334 4.93 -6.60 -67.13
N LEU A 335 4.65 -5.94 -65.99
CA LEU A 335 3.86 -4.71 -65.95
C LEU A 335 4.52 -3.58 -66.77
N LEU A 336 5.84 -3.39 -66.63
CA LEU A 336 6.59 -2.42 -67.41
C LEU A 336 6.59 -2.76 -68.91
N GLY A 337 6.68 -4.04 -69.26
CA GLY A 337 6.59 -4.53 -70.64
C GLY A 337 5.21 -4.25 -71.27
N SER A 338 4.12 -4.58 -70.56
CA SER A 338 2.76 -4.32 -71.04
C SER A 338 2.47 -2.82 -71.17
N LEU A 339 2.86 -2.00 -70.18
CA LEU A 339 2.72 -0.54 -70.26
C LEU A 339 3.60 0.07 -71.36
N GLY A 340 4.81 -0.45 -71.56
CA GLY A 340 5.70 -0.05 -72.64
C GLY A 340 5.10 -0.35 -74.02
N SER A 341 4.52 -1.54 -74.19
CA SER A 341 3.79 -1.93 -75.41
C SER A 341 2.58 -1.03 -75.68
N LEU A 342 1.78 -0.74 -74.65
CA LEU A 342 0.61 0.14 -74.76
C LEU A 342 1.00 1.57 -75.11
N THR A 343 2.09 2.07 -74.51
CA THR A 343 2.66 3.39 -74.80
C THR A 343 3.18 3.45 -76.24
N SER A 344 3.88 2.41 -76.69
CA SER A 344 4.37 2.31 -78.08
C SER A 344 3.22 2.30 -79.09
N SER A 345 2.19 1.49 -78.83
CA SER A 345 1.02 1.36 -79.72
C SER A 345 0.23 2.66 -79.80
N THR A 346 -0.05 3.29 -78.65
CA THR A 346 -0.69 4.61 -78.59
C THR A 346 0.17 5.69 -79.26
N GLY A 347 1.49 5.61 -79.11
CA GLY A 347 2.45 6.50 -79.77
C GLY A 347 2.41 6.37 -81.30
N LYS A 348 2.33 5.14 -81.84
CA LYS A 348 2.19 4.89 -83.29
C LYS A 348 0.89 5.49 -83.83
N ILE A 349 -0.23 5.32 -83.11
CA ILE A 349 -1.51 5.95 -83.46
C ILE A 349 -1.38 7.48 -83.49
N SER A 350 -0.77 8.06 -82.44
CA SER A 350 -0.56 9.50 -82.35
C SER A 350 0.30 10.04 -83.51
N THR A 351 1.40 9.36 -83.84
CA THR A 351 2.30 9.75 -84.93
C THR A 351 1.60 9.62 -86.29
N PHE A 352 0.81 8.56 -86.50
CA PHE A 352 0.01 8.38 -87.71
C PHE A 352 -0.95 9.56 -87.94
N PHE A 353 -1.71 9.96 -86.92
CA PHE A 353 -2.63 11.10 -87.05
C PHE A 353 -1.89 12.44 -87.19
N SER A 354 -0.74 12.60 -86.53
CA SER A 354 0.06 13.83 -86.63
C SER A 354 0.68 14.00 -88.02
N ASN A 355 1.22 12.93 -88.59
CA ASN A 355 1.86 12.97 -89.91
C ASN A 355 0.85 13.13 -91.05
N ASN A 356 -0.39 12.69 -90.84
CA ASN A 356 -1.46 12.78 -91.82
C ASN A 356 -2.50 13.87 -91.48
N LEU A 357 -2.16 14.81 -90.57
CA LEU A 357 -3.09 15.81 -90.09
C LEU A 357 -3.63 16.69 -91.22
N ASP A 358 -2.78 17.07 -92.18
CA ASP A 358 -3.16 17.89 -93.34
C ASP A 358 -4.21 17.20 -94.22
N PHE A 359 -4.16 15.86 -94.31
CA PHE A 359 -5.16 15.08 -95.03
C PHE A 359 -6.52 15.10 -94.33
N PHE A 360 -6.54 14.90 -93.00
CA PHE A 360 -7.77 14.89 -92.20
C PHE A 360 -8.38 16.29 -91.98
N THR A 361 -7.59 17.35 -92.17
CA THR A 361 -8.01 18.75 -92.04
C THR A 361 -8.29 19.44 -93.38
N SER A 362 -8.06 18.75 -94.50
CA SER A 362 -8.35 19.23 -95.84
C SER A 362 -9.85 19.32 -96.12
N SER A 363 -10.26 20.27 -96.97
CA SER A 363 -11.66 20.58 -97.30
C SER A 363 -12.46 19.41 -97.89
N GLY A 364 -11.78 18.36 -98.37
CA GLY A 364 -12.40 17.13 -98.90
C GLY A 364 -13.10 16.25 -97.86
N TYR A 365 -12.85 16.47 -96.56
CA TYR A 365 -13.52 15.76 -95.45
C TYR A 365 -14.77 16.47 -94.91
N SER A 366 -15.14 17.63 -95.47
CA SER A 366 -16.33 18.37 -95.05
C SER A 366 -17.60 17.80 -95.71
N PRO A 367 -18.76 17.77 -95.00
CA PRO A 367 -20.03 17.39 -95.61
C PRO A 367 -20.27 18.20 -96.89
N ARG A 368 -20.64 17.52 -97.98
CA ARG A 368 -20.90 18.15 -99.29
C ARG A 368 -21.90 19.32 -99.10
N GLY A 369 -21.44 20.55 -99.30
CA GLY A 369 -22.24 21.79 -99.15
C GLY A 369 -21.98 22.62 -97.88
N SER A 370 -21.11 22.19 -96.96
CA SER A 370 -20.72 22.99 -95.78
C SER A 370 -19.49 23.85 -96.08
N THR A 371 -19.60 25.18 -95.92
CA THR A 371 -18.47 26.12 -95.98
C THR A 371 -17.69 26.22 -94.66
N VAL A 372 -18.16 25.52 -93.62
CA VAL A 372 -17.54 25.50 -92.28
C VAL A 372 -16.82 24.17 -92.10
N ALA A 373 -15.51 24.24 -91.88
CA ALA A 373 -14.60 23.10 -91.84
C ALA A 373 -14.88 22.09 -90.70
N LEU A 374 -15.60 22.48 -89.63
CA LEU A 374 -16.00 21.62 -88.51
C LEU A 374 -17.31 22.10 -87.88
N ASN A 375 -18.20 21.18 -87.48
CA ASN A 375 -19.41 21.53 -86.72
C ASN A 375 -19.00 22.07 -85.31
N PRO A 376 -19.44 23.27 -84.88
CA PRO A 376 -19.00 23.90 -83.63
C PRO A 376 -19.13 23.01 -82.38
N LEU A 377 -20.17 22.18 -82.30
CA LEU A 377 -20.38 21.24 -81.18
C LEU A 377 -19.32 20.12 -81.13
N GLN A 378 -18.85 19.64 -82.29
CA GLN A 378 -17.79 18.64 -82.36
C GLN A 378 -16.43 19.25 -81.97
N ALA A 379 -16.17 20.49 -82.41
CA ALA A 379 -14.97 21.22 -82.02
C ALA A 379 -14.91 21.46 -80.49
N GLU A 380 -16.04 21.79 -79.87
CA GLU A 380 -16.14 21.99 -78.42
C GLU A 380 -15.89 20.69 -77.63
N SER A 381 -16.47 19.56 -78.06
CA SER A 381 -16.22 18.24 -77.47
C SER A 381 -14.75 17.83 -77.58
N MET A 382 -14.12 18.01 -78.74
CA MET A 382 -12.70 17.73 -78.92
C MET A 382 -11.82 18.60 -78.02
N LEU A 383 -12.13 19.89 -77.89
CA LEU A 383 -11.39 20.79 -77.00
C LEU A 383 -11.56 20.40 -75.53
N ALA A 384 -12.76 20.00 -75.11
CA ALA A 384 -13.04 19.55 -73.76
C ALA A 384 -12.26 18.27 -73.42
N ASN A 385 -12.23 17.30 -74.34
CA ASN A 385 -11.46 16.07 -74.18
C ASN A 385 -9.95 16.33 -74.17
N LYS A 386 -9.45 17.24 -75.02
CA LYS A 386 -8.05 17.69 -75.00
C LYS A 386 -7.69 18.34 -73.67
N LYS A 387 -8.54 19.21 -73.12
CA LYS A 387 -8.33 19.83 -71.80
C LYS A 387 -8.30 18.79 -70.68
N LYS A 388 -9.23 17.82 -70.69
CA LYS A 388 -9.25 16.71 -69.71
C LYS A 388 -7.99 15.86 -69.79
N ALA A 389 -7.55 15.49 -71.00
CA ALA A 389 -6.31 14.73 -71.21
C ALA A 389 -5.08 15.53 -70.75
N ALA A 390 -4.99 16.82 -71.07
CA ALA A 390 -3.89 17.68 -70.64
C ALA A 390 -3.84 17.84 -69.10
N ALA A 391 -5.00 18.02 -68.46
CA ALA A 391 -5.10 18.10 -67.00
C ALA A 391 -4.67 16.78 -66.33
N TYR A 392 -5.07 15.64 -66.88
CA TYR A 392 -4.65 14.32 -66.41
C TYR A 392 -3.13 14.11 -66.54
N ILE A 393 -2.55 14.42 -67.70
CA ILE A 393 -1.11 14.33 -67.92
C ILE A 393 -0.34 15.29 -66.99
N HIS A 394 -0.87 16.49 -66.75
CA HIS A 394 -0.28 17.42 -65.80
C HIS A 394 -0.32 16.88 -64.36
N ALA A 395 -1.42 16.26 -63.95
CA ALA A 395 -1.54 15.63 -62.63
C ALA A 395 -0.56 14.47 -62.44
N ILE A 396 -0.29 13.67 -63.48
CA ILE A 396 0.69 12.58 -63.43
C ILE A 396 2.14 13.10 -63.43
N LYS A 397 2.42 14.20 -64.13
CA LYS A 397 3.75 14.81 -64.21
C LYS A 397 4.15 15.59 -62.96
N GLN A 398 3.24 15.84 -62.02
CA GLN A 398 3.62 16.38 -60.72
C GLN A 398 4.55 15.39 -60.02
N GLY A 399 5.74 15.86 -59.66
CA GLY A 399 6.77 15.04 -59.04
C GLY A 399 6.23 14.43 -57.75
N ARG A 400 6.13 13.10 -57.69
CA ARG A 400 5.88 12.39 -56.43
C ARG A 400 6.99 12.77 -55.46
N THR A 401 6.61 13.22 -54.26
CA THR A 401 7.54 13.35 -53.13
C THR A 401 8.24 12.02 -52.92
N GLN A 402 9.56 12.07 -52.69
CA GLN A 402 10.40 10.86 -52.63
C GLN A 402 9.83 9.87 -51.60
N SER A 403 9.44 8.68 -52.08
CA SER A 403 9.03 7.58 -51.23
C SER A 403 10.25 7.03 -50.50
N VAL A 404 10.09 6.65 -49.23
CA VAL A 404 11.14 5.99 -48.45
C VAL A 404 11.63 4.76 -49.23
N PRO A 405 12.94 4.59 -49.44
CA PRO A 405 13.49 3.45 -50.15
C PRO A 405 13.01 2.12 -49.57
N TYR A 406 12.67 1.16 -50.42
CA TYR A 406 12.07 -0.12 -50.00
C TYR A 406 12.89 -0.86 -48.93
N ARG A 407 14.22 -0.76 -49.00
CA ARG A 407 15.14 -1.33 -48.00
C ARG A 407 14.94 -0.74 -46.60
N GLU A 408 14.74 0.56 -46.54
CA GLU A 408 14.50 1.32 -45.30
C GLU A 408 13.08 1.07 -44.79
N ALA A 409 12.08 0.98 -45.68
CA ALA A 409 10.73 0.55 -45.33
C ALA A 409 10.68 -0.87 -44.74
N LEU A 410 11.45 -1.83 -45.29
CA LEU A 410 11.57 -3.18 -44.75
C LEU A 410 12.30 -3.22 -43.40
N SER A 411 13.33 -2.40 -43.23
CA SER A 411 14.03 -2.23 -41.94
C SER A 411 13.07 -1.68 -40.88
N ASN A 412 12.34 -0.62 -41.21
CA ASN A 412 11.35 0.00 -40.34
C ASN A 412 10.22 -0.97 -39.99
N ARG A 413 9.74 -1.76 -40.96
CA ARG A 413 8.75 -2.81 -40.71
C ARG A 413 9.27 -3.86 -39.72
N ARG A 414 10.50 -4.36 -39.87
CA ARG A 414 11.07 -5.34 -38.93
C ARG A 414 11.19 -4.76 -37.52
N ILE A 415 11.62 -3.51 -37.40
CA ILE A 415 11.71 -2.79 -36.12
C ILE A 415 10.32 -2.62 -35.49
N LEU A 416 9.31 -2.30 -36.29
CA LEU A 416 7.93 -2.18 -35.82
C LEU A 416 7.36 -3.55 -35.41
N THR A 417 7.58 -4.61 -36.18
CA THR A 417 7.10 -5.96 -35.83
C THR A 417 7.75 -6.47 -34.55
N SER A 418 9.07 -6.33 -34.41
CA SER A 418 9.76 -6.71 -33.17
C SER A 418 9.34 -5.85 -31.98
N SER A 419 9.04 -4.56 -32.21
CA SER A 419 8.46 -3.67 -31.20
C SER A 419 7.02 -4.04 -30.84
N THR A 420 6.23 -4.57 -31.78
CA THR A 420 4.85 -5.00 -31.57
C THR A 420 4.79 -6.31 -30.77
N GLU A 421 5.63 -7.28 -31.10
CA GLU A 421 5.82 -8.51 -30.30
C GLU A 421 6.35 -8.17 -28.89
N SER A 422 7.28 -7.21 -28.79
CA SER A 422 7.74 -6.69 -27.50
C SER A 422 6.62 -5.99 -26.74
N ARG A 423 5.70 -5.29 -27.41
CA ARG A 423 4.55 -4.61 -26.78
C ARG A 423 3.54 -5.60 -26.22
N GLU A 424 3.23 -6.69 -26.93
CA GLU A 424 2.33 -7.74 -26.43
C GLU A 424 2.94 -8.46 -25.23
N GLY A 425 4.23 -8.82 -25.30
CA GLY A 425 4.96 -9.40 -24.16
C GLY A 425 5.00 -8.46 -22.94
N LEU A 426 5.27 -7.16 -23.17
CA LEU A 426 5.27 -6.17 -22.10
C LEU A 426 3.87 -5.98 -21.50
N THR A 427 2.82 -6.00 -22.33
CA THR A 427 1.43 -5.89 -21.88
C THR A 427 1.05 -7.07 -20.99
N GLN A 428 1.44 -8.29 -21.38
CA GLN A 428 1.22 -9.49 -20.57
C GLN A 428 2.00 -9.44 -19.26
N GLN A 429 3.25 -8.96 -19.28
CA GLN A 429 4.07 -8.79 -18.08
C GLN A 429 3.51 -7.72 -17.13
N VAL A 430 2.98 -6.62 -17.67
CA VAL A 430 2.28 -5.57 -16.92
C VAL A 430 1.03 -6.16 -16.26
N GLN A 431 0.21 -6.92 -17.00
CA GLN A 431 -1.00 -7.55 -16.47
C GLN A 431 -0.66 -8.55 -15.34
N GLN A 432 0.32 -9.42 -15.55
CA GLN A 432 0.77 -10.37 -14.51
C GLN A 432 1.28 -9.65 -13.25
N SER A 433 1.96 -8.52 -13.42
CA SER A 433 2.45 -7.69 -12.31
C SER A 433 1.30 -7.01 -11.57
N GLN A 434 0.28 -6.52 -12.29
CA GLN A 434 -0.94 -5.95 -11.72
C GLN A 434 -1.75 -6.99 -10.95
N ASP A 435 -1.94 -8.20 -11.50
CA ASP A 435 -2.63 -9.29 -10.82
C ASP A 435 -1.90 -9.72 -9.54
N LYS A 436 -0.56 -9.72 -9.57
CA LYS A 436 0.26 -9.97 -8.39
C LYS A 436 0.09 -8.88 -7.33
N ILE A 437 0.04 -7.61 -7.73
CA ILE A 437 -0.22 -6.49 -6.82
C ILE A 437 -1.60 -6.65 -6.18
N ALA A 438 -2.65 -6.93 -6.97
CA ALA A 438 -4.00 -7.11 -6.47
C ALA A 438 -4.11 -8.24 -5.42
N ARG A 439 -3.45 -9.38 -5.65
CA ARG A 439 -3.38 -10.47 -4.66
C ARG A 439 -2.69 -10.04 -3.35
N LEU A 440 -1.54 -9.36 -3.45
CA LEU A 440 -0.82 -8.88 -2.27
C LEU A 440 -1.61 -7.79 -1.52
N GLU A 441 -2.41 -6.98 -2.22
CA GLU A 441 -3.31 -6.00 -1.62
C GLU A 441 -4.44 -6.70 -0.86
N GLN A 442 -5.04 -7.77 -1.42
CA GLN A 442 -6.03 -8.60 -0.72
C GLN A 442 -5.44 -9.28 0.53
N GLU A 443 -4.24 -9.85 0.42
CA GLU A 443 -3.55 -10.45 1.58
C GLU A 443 -3.24 -9.41 2.66
N LYS A 444 -2.81 -8.21 2.27
CA LYS A 444 -2.59 -7.09 3.19
C LYS A 444 -3.89 -6.72 3.91
N GLU A 445 -5.02 -6.62 3.19
CA GLU A 445 -6.32 -6.34 3.80
C GLU A 445 -6.75 -7.45 4.77
N HIS A 446 -6.56 -8.71 4.39
CA HIS A 446 -6.80 -9.86 5.27
C HIS A 446 -6.00 -9.77 6.57
N TRP A 447 -4.68 -9.55 6.49
CA TRP A 447 -3.83 -9.43 7.68
C TRP A 447 -4.13 -8.18 8.52
N LEU A 448 -4.56 -7.08 7.88
CA LEU A 448 -5.01 -5.88 8.59
C LEU A 448 -6.28 -6.15 9.41
N LEU A 449 -7.25 -6.86 8.84
CA LEU A 449 -8.48 -7.25 9.53
C LEU A 449 -8.18 -8.22 10.69
N GLU A 450 -7.32 -9.22 10.47
CA GLU A 450 -6.87 -10.13 11.55
C GLU A 450 -6.14 -9.37 12.67
N ALA A 451 -5.30 -8.38 12.35
CA ALA A 451 -4.66 -7.54 13.35
C ALA A 451 -5.66 -6.70 14.16
N GLN A 452 -6.72 -6.19 13.53
CA GLN A 452 -7.79 -5.45 14.21
C GLN A 452 -8.61 -6.37 15.12
N LEU A 453 -9.02 -7.55 14.63
CA LEU A 453 -9.69 -8.57 15.42
C LEU A 453 -8.84 -9.03 16.61
N GLY A 454 -7.55 -9.26 16.39
CA GLY A 454 -6.59 -9.58 17.44
C GLY A 454 -6.48 -8.49 18.51
N LYS A 455 -6.48 -7.21 18.10
CA LYS A 455 -6.48 -6.07 19.04
C LYS A 455 -7.74 -6.04 19.91
N VAL A 456 -8.92 -6.23 19.32
CA VAL A 456 -10.19 -6.28 20.06
C VAL A 456 -10.22 -7.47 21.03
N ARG A 457 -9.72 -8.64 20.62
CA ARG A 457 -9.59 -9.81 21.50
C ARG A 457 -8.66 -9.51 22.68
N LEU A 458 -7.53 -8.87 22.44
CA LEU A 458 -6.58 -8.48 23.48
C LEU A 458 -7.19 -7.46 24.46
N GLU A 459 -7.87 -6.42 23.96
CA GLU A 459 -8.56 -5.43 24.80
C GLU A 459 -9.61 -6.11 25.70
N LYS A 460 -10.38 -7.07 25.17
CA LYS A 460 -11.36 -7.83 25.94
C LYS A 460 -10.73 -8.69 27.03
N GLU A 461 -9.61 -9.36 26.77
CA GLU A 461 -8.91 -10.14 27.81
C GLU A 461 -8.23 -9.22 28.85
N ASN A 462 -7.67 -8.07 28.44
CA ASN A 462 -7.13 -7.09 29.38
C ASN A 462 -8.21 -6.51 30.31
N GLN A 463 -9.42 -6.26 29.80
CA GLN A 463 -10.54 -5.84 30.64
C GLN A 463 -10.89 -6.92 31.68
N ARG A 464 -10.92 -8.20 31.29
CA ARG A 464 -11.15 -9.31 32.23
C ARG A 464 -10.06 -9.42 33.30
N ILE A 465 -8.80 -9.17 32.94
CA ILE A 465 -7.70 -9.12 33.90
C ILE A 465 -7.94 -7.98 34.89
N ALA A 466 -8.30 -6.78 34.42
CA ALA A 466 -8.61 -5.63 35.28
C ALA A 466 -9.79 -5.90 36.22
N ASP A 467 -10.85 -6.56 35.73
CA ASP A 467 -12.01 -6.94 36.54
C ASP A 467 -11.62 -7.94 37.65
N LEU A 468 -10.77 -8.93 37.33
CA LEU A 468 -10.24 -9.87 38.33
C LEU A 468 -9.32 -9.19 39.33
N GLU A 469 -8.47 -8.25 38.91
CA GLU A 469 -7.63 -7.45 39.82
C GLU A 469 -8.48 -6.62 40.79
N SER A 470 -9.60 -6.05 40.32
CA SER A 470 -10.56 -5.36 41.17
C SER A 470 -11.20 -6.30 42.19
N GLN A 471 -11.59 -7.51 41.77
CA GLN A 471 -12.14 -8.54 42.68
C GLN A 471 -11.11 -9.02 43.70
N LEU A 472 -9.84 -9.17 43.29
CA LEU A 472 -8.73 -9.56 44.17
C LEU A 472 -8.43 -8.45 45.19
N ALA A 473 -8.45 -7.19 44.76
CA ALA A 473 -8.31 -6.04 45.64
C ALA A 473 -9.48 -5.94 46.65
N ALA A 474 -10.71 -6.21 46.21
CA ALA A 474 -11.88 -6.25 47.08
C ALA A 474 -11.83 -7.42 48.08
N ALA A 475 -11.25 -8.56 47.70
CA ALA A 475 -11.03 -9.70 48.60
C ALA A 475 -9.91 -9.44 49.63
N LEU A 476 -8.92 -8.62 49.29
CA LEU A 476 -7.77 -8.26 50.15
C LEU A 476 -8.03 -7.06 51.07
N GLY A 477 -9.07 -6.25 50.81
CA GLY A 477 -9.47 -5.10 51.63
C GLY A 477 -10.85 -5.28 52.26
N GLY A 478 -10.94 -5.40 53.59
CA GLY A 478 -12.19 -5.67 54.31
C GLY A 478 -13.27 -4.58 54.19
N SER A 479 -14.45 -5.01 53.72
CA SER A 479 -15.85 -4.50 53.85
C SER A 479 -16.10 -2.97 53.99
N PRO A 480 -17.11 -2.45 53.26
CA PRO A 480 -18.41 -2.42 53.91
C PRO A 480 -19.56 -2.96 53.05
N ASN A 481 -20.27 -3.92 53.64
CA ASN A 481 -21.71 -4.16 53.56
C ASN A 481 -22.31 -4.51 52.17
N PRO A 482 -22.96 -5.69 52.02
CA PRO A 482 -23.74 -5.96 50.82
C PRO A 482 -25.02 -5.13 50.84
N ARG A 483 -25.05 -4.04 50.07
CA ARG A 483 -26.33 -3.50 49.58
C ARG A 483 -26.80 -4.38 48.43
N PRO A 484 -28.07 -4.84 48.41
CA PRO A 484 -28.66 -5.41 47.21
C PRO A 484 -28.94 -4.26 46.25
N ALA A 485 -27.93 -3.88 45.47
CA ALA A 485 -28.12 -2.99 44.34
C ALA A 485 -28.71 -3.81 43.19
N ALA A 486 -30.04 -3.78 43.14
CA ALA A 486 -30.86 -3.83 41.95
C ALA A 486 -30.34 -4.72 40.81
N ALA A 487 -30.99 -5.87 40.67
CA ALA A 487 -31.34 -6.41 39.37
C ALA A 487 -31.90 -5.27 38.50
N SER A 488 -31.01 -4.65 37.74
CA SER A 488 -31.30 -3.69 36.69
C SER A 488 -31.02 -4.44 35.41
N THR A 489 -32.07 -5.09 34.91
CA THR A 489 -32.42 -5.17 33.50
C THR A 489 -31.26 -4.89 32.53
N LEU A 490 -30.44 -5.90 32.29
CA LEU A 490 -29.68 -6.05 31.04
C LEU A 490 -30.21 -7.31 30.36
N SER A 491 -31.47 -7.22 29.95
CA SER A 491 -32.15 -8.17 29.06
C SER A 491 -32.35 -7.58 27.66
N GLU A 492 -31.51 -6.64 27.24
CA GLU A 492 -31.54 -6.08 25.88
C GLU A 492 -30.11 -5.77 25.40
N SER A 493 -29.32 -6.81 25.15
CA SER A 493 -28.21 -6.76 24.17
C SER A 493 -27.76 -8.15 23.71
N HIS A 494 -28.59 -9.18 23.94
CA HIS A 494 -28.34 -10.54 23.45
C HIS A 494 -29.31 -10.96 22.33
N GLU A 495 -29.93 -10.00 21.64
CA GLU A 495 -30.88 -10.25 20.55
C GLU A 495 -30.53 -9.56 19.22
N GLU A 496 -29.30 -9.05 19.08
CA GLU A 496 -28.80 -8.48 17.81
C GLU A 496 -27.63 -9.25 17.18
N ALA A 497 -27.14 -10.32 17.82
CA ALA A 497 -26.09 -11.17 17.26
C ALA A 497 -26.59 -12.51 16.68
N GLU A 498 -27.85 -12.89 16.92
CA GLU A 498 -28.45 -14.13 16.35
C GLU A 498 -29.38 -13.88 15.15
N ARG A 499 -29.70 -12.62 14.82
CA ARG A 499 -30.54 -12.30 13.65
C ARG A 499 -29.78 -12.21 12.31
N GLU A 500 -28.45 -12.23 12.31
CA GLU A 500 -27.67 -12.27 11.05
C GLU A 500 -27.29 -13.68 10.58
N GLN A 501 -27.56 -14.73 11.36
CA GLN A 501 -27.26 -16.11 10.95
C GLN A 501 -28.47 -16.85 10.34
N ASN A 502 -29.69 -16.33 10.52
CA ASN A 502 -30.93 -16.98 10.06
C ASN A 502 -31.61 -16.38 8.82
N PHE A 503 -30.98 -15.43 8.13
CA PHE A 503 -31.55 -14.90 6.86
C PHE A 503 -31.08 -15.66 5.60
N LEU A 504 -30.25 -16.69 5.75
CA LEU A 504 -29.67 -17.45 4.62
C LEU A 504 -30.33 -18.82 4.36
N LEU A 505 -31.39 -19.18 5.07
CA LEU A 505 -32.06 -20.50 4.94
C LEU A 505 -33.44 -20.47 4.26
N ALA A 506 -33.86 -19.33 3.71
CA ALA A 506 -35.22 -19.18 3.15
C ALA A 506 -35.30 -18.71 1.69
N VAL A 507 -34.28 -18.96 0.86
CA VAL A 507 -34.35 -18.72 -0.61
C VAL A 507 -33.84 -19.93 -1.38
N ASP A 508 -34.38 -21.12 -1.08
CA ASP A 508 -34.06 -22.34 -1.82
C ASP A 508 -35.27 -22.95 -2.53
N ILE A 509 -36.22 -22.11 -2.91
CA ILE A 509 -37.32 -22.53 -3.78
C ILE A 509 -37.50 -21.45 -4.85
N PHE A 510 -37.03 -21.77 -6.06
CA PHE A 510 -37.38 -21.13 -7.34
C PHE A 510 -36.53 -19.94 -7.85
N CYS A 511 -35.25 -20.14 -8.21
CA CYS A 511 -34.60 -19.33 -9.27
C CYS A 511 -33.30 -19.97 -9.80
N PRO A 512 -32.97 -19.93 -11.12
CA PRO A 512 -31.78 -20.56 -11.67
C PRO A 512 -30.48 -20.00 -11.06
N ARG A 513 -29.70 -20.91 -10.47
CA ARG A 513 -28.51 -20.74 -9.62
C ARG A 513 -27.41 -19.78 -10.14
N HIS A 514 -27.41 -19.44 -11.44
CA HIS A 514 -26.41 -18.58 -12.06
C HIS A 514 -26.76 -17.09 -12.04
N TRP A 515 -28.05 -16.72 -12.10
CA TRP A 515 -28.48 -15.31 -12.14
C TRP A 515 -28.51 -14.68 -10.74
N CYS A 516 -28.90 -15.46 -9.73
CA CYS A 516 -28.97 -15.00 -8.34
C CYS A 516 -27.59 -14.67 -7.75
N LEU A 517 -26.54 -15.42 -8.12
CA LEU A 517 -25.17 -15.16 -7.67
C LEU A 517 -24.61 -13.85 -8.26
N ILE A 518 -24.94 -13.54 -9.51
CA ILE A 518 -24.48 -12.29 -10.16
C ILE A 518 -25.20 -11.07 -9.57
N CYS A 519 -26.51 -11.16 -9.33
CA CYS A 519 -27.28 -10.08 -8.72
C CYS A 519 -26.91 -9.86 -7.24
N TYR A 520 -26.71 -10.94 -6.46
CA TYR A 520 -26.30 -10.86 -5.06
C TYR A 520 -24.88 -10.30 -4.91
N ASN A 521 -23.94 -10.73 -5.75
CA ASN A 521 -22.58 -10.18 -5.73
C ASN A 521 -22.56 -8.72 -6.19
N LYS A 522 -23.35 -8.33 -7.20
CA LYS A 522 -23.46 -6.90 -7.60
C LYS A 522 -24.04 -6.03 -6.49
N GLY A 523 -25.13 -6.46 -5.84
CA GLY A 523 -25.76 -5.70 -4.75
C GLY A 523 -24.87 -5.60 -3.50
N THR A 524 -24.17 -6.68 -3.16
CA THR A 524 -23.22 -6.71 -2.04
C THR A 524 -21.98 -5.87 -2.34
N LEU A 525 -21.46 -5.94 -3.56
CA LEU A 525 -20.32 -5.13 -4.01
C LEU A 525 -20.67 -3.64 -4.05
N ALA A 526 -21.86 -3.27 -4.51
CA ALA A 526 -22.32 -1.88 -4.52
C ALA A 526 -22.46 -1.29 -3.10
N LYS A 527 -22.99 -2.07 -2.14
CA LYS A 527 -23.07 -1.64 -0.73
C LYS A 527 -21.68 -1.50 -0.09
N ARG A 528 -20.76 -2.42 -0.39
CA ARG A 528 -19.36 -2.34 0.08
C ARG A 528 -18.62 -1.15 -0.53
N LEU A 529 -18.83 -0.88 -1.82
CA LEU A 529 -18.28 0.28 -2.52
C LEU A 529 -18.78 1.58 -1.88
N ALA A 530 -20.08 1.69 -1.60
CA ALA A 530 -20.66 2.88 -0.97
C ALA A 530 -20.11 3.13 0.45
N ILE A 531 -19.92 2.07 1.25
CA ILE A 531 -19.31 2.19 2.59
C ILE A 531 -17.83 2.59 2.48
N ALA A 532 -17.11 2.01 1.52
CA ALA A 532 -15.70 2.35 1.25
C ALA A 532 -15.53 3.78 0.69
N GLU A 533 -16.48 4.25 -0.12
CA GLU A 533 -16.50 5.63 -0.61
C GLU A 533 -16.74 6.62 0.54
N LYS A 534 -17.70 6.31 1.42
CA LYS A 534 -17.97 7.12 2.61
C LYS A 534 -16.77 7.18 3.55
N SER A 535 -16.07 6.07 3.79
CA SER A 535 -14.86 6.05 4.62
C SER A 535 -13.67 6.75 3.96
N ARG A 536 -13.56 6.68 2.62
CA ARG A 536 -12.57 7.45 1.85
C ARG A 536 -12.83 8.95 1.96
N GLU A 537 -14.09 9.39 1.94
CA GLU A 537 -14.47 10.79 2.12
C GLU A 537 -14.13 11.28 3.53
N THR A 538 -14.45 10.52 4.58
CA THR A 538 -14.10 10.90 5.96
C THR A 538 -12.58 10.99 6.17
N LEU A 539 -11.83 10.01 5.66
CA LEU A 539 -10.35 10.03 5.73
C LEU A 539 -9.75 11.17 4.90
N SER A 540 -10.32 11.49 3.74
CA SER A 540 -9.90 12.63 2.93
C SER A 540 -10.09 13.95 3.68
N GLU A 541 -11.19 14.08 4.41
CA GLU A 541 -11.49 15.27 5.20
C GLU A 541 -10.58 15.38 6.44
N GLU A 542 -10.31 14.26 7.13
CA GLU A 542 -9.33 14.21 8.22
C GLU A 542 -7.92 14.58 7.74
N VAL A 543 -7.50 14.09 6.58
CA VAL A 543 -6.22 14.47 5.96
C VAL A 543 -6.21 15.96 5.59
N ARG A 544 -7.32 16.50 5.09
CA ARG A 544 -7.45 17.94 4.80
C ARG A 544 -7.27 18.77 6.07
N LEU A 545 -7.94 18.41 7.16
CA LEU A 545 -7.84 19.08 8.45
C LEU A 545 -6.44 18.95 9.06
N ALA A 546 -5.83 17.76 9.00
CA ALA A 546 -4.46 17.55 9.46
C ALA A 546 -3.45 18.40 8.68
N ASN A 547 -3.61 18.50 7.36
CA ASN A 547 -2.76 19.37 6.53
C ASN A 547 -2.92 20.85 6.90
N GLN A 548 -4.16 21.32 7.14
CA GLN A 548 -4.39 22.69 7.62
C GLN A 548 -3.71 22.94 8.97
N ASN A 549 -3.76 21.97 9.89
CA ASN A 549 -3.07 22.06 11.18
C ASN A 549 -1.55 22.09 11.02
N VAL A 550 -0.98 21.29 10.12
CA VAL A 550 0.46 21.30 9.83
C VAL A 550 0.88 22.66 9.27
N THR A 551 0.14 23.24 8.33
CA THR A 551 0.44 24.57 7.79
C THR A 551 0.38 25.64 8.88
N ARG A 552 -0.65 25.61 9.73
CA ARG A 552 -0.76 26.54 10.87
C ARG A 552 0.43 26.42 11.82
N LEU A 553 0.80 25.20 12.20
CA LEU A 553 1.96 24.95 13.08
C LEU A 553 3.28 25.36 12.43
N GLN A 554 3.42 25.23 11.10
CA GLN A 554 4.57 25.72 10.37
C GLN A 554 4.66 27.26 10.41
N ASP A 555 3.54 27.96 10.23
CA ASP A 555 3.50 29.42 10.31
C ASP A 555 3.82 29.91 11.74
N GLU A 556 3.29 29.26 12.77
CA GLU A 556 3.63 29.53 14.17
C GLU A 556 5.13 29.27 14.46
N LEU A 557 5.68 28.18 13.92
CA LEU A 557 7.10 27.87 14.06
C LEU A 557 7.99 28.91 13.34
N THR A 558 7.61 29.35 12.15
CA THR A 558 8.40 30.36 11.41
C THR A 558 8.36 31.73 12.07
N THR A 559 7.21 32.13 12.61
CA THR A 559 7.05 33.40 13.32
C THR A 559 7.81 33.41 14.65
N THR A 560 7.73 32.33 15.44
CA THR A 560 8.53 32.19 16.66
C THR A 560 10.02 32.15 16.38
N LYS A 561 10.45 31.41 15.35
CA LYS A 561 11.86 31.39 14.93
C LYS A 561 12.37 32.78 14.55
N ARG A 562 11.61 33.52 13.73
CA ARG A 562 11.96 34.89 13.34
C ARG A 562 12.04 35.80 14.58
N SER A 563 11.08 35.70 15.50
CA SER A 563 11.11 36.48 16.73
C SER A 563 12.35 36.22 17.59
N TYR A 564 12.80 34.96 17.69
CA TYR A 564 14.03 34.64 18.42
C TYR A 564 15.28 35.11 17.68
N GLU A 565 15.32 35.01 16.34
CA GLU A 565 16.39 35.57 15.52
C GLU A 565 16.49 37.10 15.70
N ASP A 566 15.36 37.82 15.70
CA ASP A 566 15.32 39.27 15.92
C ASP A 566 15.78 39.63 17.34
N GLN A 567 15.35 38.89 18.37
CA GLN A 567 15.81 39.08 19.75
C GLN A 567 17.33 38.86 19.88
N LEU A 568 17.87 37.81 19.26
CA LEU A 568 19.30 37.54 19.25
C LEU A 568 20.08 38.63 18.51
N SER A 569 19.55 39.14 17.40
CA SER A 569 20.15 40.28 16.68
C SER A 569 20.21 41.52 17.56
N MET A 570 19.09 41.88 18.22
CA MET A 570 19.04 43.03 19.14
C MET A 570 20.01 42.86 20.32
N MET A 571 20.13 41.65 20.88
CA MET A 571 21.12 41.37 21.92
C MET A 571 22.55 41.50 21.41
N SER A 572 22.83 41.03 20.20
CA SER A 572 24.15 41.14 19.56
C SER A 572 24.53 42.60 19.33
N ASP A 573 23.59 43.42 18.83
CA ASP A 573 23.81 44.85 18.62
C ASP A 573 24.03 45.58 19.95
N HIS A 574 23.27 45.22 20.99
CA HIS A 574 23.45 45.79 22.32
C HIS A 574 24.81 45.41 22.94
N LEU A 575 25.23 44.15 22.81
CA LEU A 575 26.56 43.70 23.24
C LEU A 575 27.68 44.40 22.48
N CYS A 576 27.50 44.67 21.18
CA CYS A 576 28.44 45.43 20.37
C CYS A 576 28.57 46.87 20.89
N SER A 577 27.44 47.56 21.09
CA SER A 577 27.41 48.90 21.68
C SER A 577 28.04 48.94 23.08
N MET A 578 27.74 47.95 23.92
CA MET A 578 28.32 47.85 25.26
C MET A 578 29.84 47.63 25.19
N ASN A 579 30.32 46.75 24.31
CA ASN A 579 31.76 46.55 24.10
C ASN A 579 32.44 47.82 23.58
N GLU A 580 31.81 48.60 22.69
CA GLU A 580 32.35 49.90 22.28
C GLU A 580 32.46 50.86 23.47
N THR A 581 31.45 50.93 24.34
CA THR A 581 31.51 51.78 25.55
C THR A 581 32.59 51.31 26.53
N LEU A 582 32.74 49.99 26.74
CA LEU A 582 33.80 49.42 27.57
C LEU A 582 35.19 49.69 26.99
N SER A 583 35.34 49.62 25.66
CA SER A 583 36.58 50.00 24.98
C SER A 583 36.89 51.49 25.15
N LYS A 584 35.91 52.39 24.99
CA LYS A 584 36.08 53.83 25.25
C LYS A 584 36.49 54.11 26.69
N GLN A 585 35.81 53.49 27.66
CA GLN A 585 36.17 53.61 29.07
C GLN A 585 37.58 53.06 29.35
N ARG A 586 37.97 51.97 28.67
CA ARG A 586 39.30 51.40 28.79
C ARG A 586 40.38 52.34 28.25
N GLU A 587 40.15 52.95 27.09
CA GLU A 587 41.03 53.98 26.53
C GLU A 587 41.13 55.20 27.46
N GLU A 588 40.02 55.65 28.04
CA GLU A 588 40.00 56.74 29.02
C GLU A 588 40.79 56.38 30.29
N ILE A 589 40.65 55.16 30.81
CA ILE A 589 41.46 54.66 31.94
C ILE A 589 42.95 54.63 31.56
N ASP A 590 43.29 54.15 30.37
CA ASP A 590 44.69 54.03 29.95
C ASP A 590 45.32 55.41 29.68
N THR A 591 44.56 56.38 29.16
CA THR A 591 45.01 57.79 29.07
C THR A 591 45.19 58.43 30.45
N LEU A 592 44.28 58.21 31.40
CA LEU A 592 44.43 58.67 32.79
C LEU A 592 45.64 58.03 33.49
N LYS A 593 45.92 56.74 33.25
CA LYS A 593 47.12 56.05 33.77
C LYS A 593 48.41 56.60 33.16
N LEU A 594 48.41 56.93 31.87
CA LEU A 594 49.55 57.56 31.21
C LEU A 594 49.77 58.99 31.71
N GLY A 595 48.70 59.76 31.93
CA GLY A 595 48.74 61.09 32.56
C GLY A 595 49.22 61.06 34.02
N SER A 596 48.81 60.04 34.78
CA SER A 596 49.24 59.82 36.17
C SER A 596 50.71 59.38 36.28
N LYS A 597 51.21 58.59 35.32
CA LYS A 597 52.66 58.32 35.20
C LYS A 597 53.47 59.56 34.81
N GLY A 598 52.87 60.51 34.08
CA GLY A 598 53.44 61.82 33.79
C GLY A 598 53.58 62.72 35.02
N SER A 599 52.61 62.70 35.94
CA SER A 599 52.68 63.49 37.19
C SER A 599 53.61 62.86 38.24
N ALA A 600 53.70 61.53 38.30
CA ALA A 600 54.60 60.82 39.22
C ALA A 600 56.10 61.07 38.90
N LYS A 601 56.47 61.35 37.64
CA LYS A 601 57.85 61.69 37.28
C LYS A 601 58.26 63.12 37.66
N LYS A 602 57.31 64.04 37.90
CA LYS A 602 57.62 65.43 38.31
C LYS A 602 57.83 65.58 39.82
N ASN A 603 57.32 64.66 40.65
CA ASN A 603 57.42 64.75 42.12
C ASN A 603 58.59 63.97 42.74
N LYS A 604 59.53 63.44 41.93
CA LYS A 604 60.77 62.80 42.43
C LYS A 604 62.03 63.64 42.21
N SER A 605 61.86 64.90 41.80
CA SER A 605 62.90 65.92 41.73
C SER A 605 62.37 67.19 42.42
N ARG A 606 62.30 67.16 43.75
CA ARG A 606 62.34 68.35 44.58
C ARG A 606 62.80 68.01 45.98
#